data_AF-A0A382W7A5-F1
#
_entry.id   AF-A0A382W7A5-F1
#
_cell.length_a   1.000
_cell.length_b   1.000
_cell.length_c   1.000
_cell.angle_alpha   90.00
_cell.angle_beta   90.00
_cell.angle_gamma   90.00
#
_symmetry.space_group_name_H-M   'P 1'
#
loop_
_entity.id
_entity.type
_entity.pdbx_description
1 polymer ?
#
loop_
_entity_poly.entity_id
_entity_poly.type
_entity_poly.pdbx_seq_one_letter_code
_entity_poly.pdbx_strand_id
1 'polypeptide(L)'
;MEVSEELIETVLNQWSDRVLIETTDSSLSYSEFFKTAASFLEILDTEPGERVFLCSNDQFFLISALWALWMRKSVAVPVNPSLPKERVWPLMKGCGSRLLLTSKERFQEVPHEIRVMEPDPLQNVVSSKKPFDFK
;
A
#
# COMPACT_ATOMS: atom_id res chain seq x y z
N MET A 1 7.02 14.49 -4.32
CA MET A 1 6.04 14.54 -5.42
C MET A 1 4.72 14.93 -4.79
N GLU A 2 4.13 16.05 -5.18
CA GLU A 2 2.83 16.48 -4.69
C GLU A 2 1.79 16.11 -5.76
N VAL A 3 0.82 15.28 -5.40
CA VAL A 3 -0.34 14.97 -6.23
C VAL A 3 -1.50 15.76 -5.64
N SER A 4 -2.14 16.62 -6.44
CA SER A 4 -3.28 17.41 -5.96
C SER A 4 -4.56 16.59 -5.93
N GLU A 5 -5.47 16.91 -4.99
CA GLU A 5 -6.82 16.34 -4.95
C GLU A 5 -7.56 16.57 -6.28
N GLU A 6 -7.43 17.77 -6.87
CA GLU A 6 -8.04 18.16 -8.14
C GLU A 6 -7.66 17.23 -9.32
N LEU A 7 -6.42 16.75 -9.34
CA LEU A 7 -5.97 15.81 -10.38
C LEU A 7 -6.67 14.46 -10.24
N ILE A 8 -6.81 13.97 -9.00
CA ILE A 8 -7.49 12.70 -8.71
C ILE A 8 -8.97 12.81 -9.03
N GLU A 9 -9.62 13.92 -8.65
CA GLU A 9 -11.02 14.19 -9.00
C GLU A 9 -11.23 14.22 -10.52
N THR A 10 -10.32 14.88 -11.26
CA THR A 10 -10.38 14.92 -12.73
C THR A 10 -10.27 13.53 -13.33
N VAL A 11 -9.32 12.72 -12.85
CA VAL A 11 -9.12 11.34 -13.30
C VAL A 11 -10.34 10.48 -12.99
N LEU A 12 -10.91 10.56 -11.79
CA LEU A 12 -12.08 9.78 -11.40
C LEU A 12 -13.32 10.20 -12.19
N ASN A 13 -13.54 11.50 -12.41
CA ASN A 13 -14.66 11.98 -13.22
C ASN A 13 -14.60 11.49 -14.67
N GLN A 14 -13.40 11.36 -15.24
CA GLN A 14 -13.23 10.99 -16.64
C GLN A 14 -13.07 9.49 -16.87
N TRP A 15 -12.42 8.77 -15.96
CA TRP A 15 -11.92 7.41 -16.16
C TRP A 15 -12.23 6.44 -15.01
N SER A 16 -13.14 6.77 -14.08
CA SER A 16 -13.53 5.92 -12.93
C SER A 16 -13.58 4.42 -13.25
N ASP A 17 -14.32 4.06 -14.30
CA ASP A 17 -14.63 2.66 -14.61
C ASP A 17 -13.65 2.05 -15.62
N ARG A 18 -12.64 2.81 -16.07
CA ARG A 18 -11.60 2.27 -16.94
C ARG A 18 -10.64 1.42 -16.13
N VAL A 19 -10.15 0.36 -16.76
CA VAL A 19 -9.09 -0.49 -16.22
C VAL A 19 -7.80 0.33 -16.11
N LEU A 20 -7.24 0.41 -14.91
CA LEU A 20 -5.91 0.97 -14.65
C LEU A 20 -4.85 -0.12 -14.76
N ILE A 21 -5.11 -1.30 -14.20
CA ILE A 21 -4.18 -2.44 -14.17
C ILE A 21 -4.94 -3.68 -14.57
N GLU A 22 -4.35 -4.46 -15.47
CA GLU A 22 -4.87 -5.75 -15.90
C GLU A 22 -3.82 -6.82 -15.60
N THR A 23 -4.27 -7.94 -15.05
CA THR A 23 -3.49 -9.17 -14.88
C THR A 23 -4.12 -10.26 -15.76
N THR A 24 -3.54 -11.46 -15.75
CA THR A 24 -4.09 -12.58 -16.52
C THR A 24 -5.51 -12.96 -16.10
N ASP A 25 -5.84 -12.83 -14.82
CA ASP A 25 -7.08 -13.37 -14.24
C ASP A 25 -8.05 -12.29 -13.73
N SER A 26 -7.60 -11.03 -13.66
CA SER A 26 -8.37 -9.95 -13.05
C SER A 26 -7.93 -8.56 -13.52
N SER A 27 -8.78 -7.56 -13.27
CA SER A 27 -8.49 -6.16 -13.55
C SER A 27 -8.83 -5.29 -12.34
N LEU A 28 -8.15 -4.15 -12.23
CA LEU A 28 -8.41 -3.11 -11.25
C LEU A 28 -8.72 -1.79 -11.97
N SER A 29 -9.89 -1.22 -11.72
CA SER A 29 -10.27 0.08 -12.28
C SER A 29 -9.60 1.25 -11.55
N TYR A 30 -9.65 2.44 -12.14
CA TYR A 30 -9.20 3.66 -11.46
C TYR A 30 -9.93 3.90 -10.14
N SER A 31 -11.26 3.72 -10.10
CA SER A 31 -12.05 3.93 -8.90
C SER A 31 -11.73 2.92 -7.80
N GLU A 32 -11.54 1.65 -8.15
CA GLU A 32 -11.15 0.60 -7.22
C GLU A 32 -9.74 0.83 -6.65
N PHE A 33 -8.79 1.20 -7.51
CA PHE A 33 -7.43 1.55 -7.10
C PHE A 33 -7.41 2.69 -6.09
N PHE A 34 -8.07 3.80 -6.41
CA PHE A 34 -8.08 4.99 -5.56
C PHE A 34 -8.84 4.76 -4.25
N LYS A 35 -9.92 3.98 -4.28
CA LYS A 35 -10.64 3.57 -3.07
C LYS A 35 -9.76 2.73 -2.13
N THR A 36 -9.02 1.77 -2.68
CA THR A 36 -8.11 0.91 -1.92
C THR A 36 -6.91 1.70 -1.39
N ALA A 37 -6.35 2.59 -2.20
CA ALA A 37 -5.24 3.44 -1.77
C ALA A 37 -5.65 4.43 -0.67
N ALA A 38 -6.87 4.97 -0.73
CA ALA A 38 -7.41 5.83 0.32
C ALA A 38 -7.60 5.07 1.64
N SER A 39 -8.09 3.83 1.62
CA SER A 39 -8.23 3.05 2.86
C SER A 39 -6.89 2.74 3.51
N PHE A 40 -5.84 2.49 2.71
CA PHE A 40 -4.48 2.35 3.23
C PHE A 40 -3.94 3.65 3.81
N LEU A 41 -4.20 4.80 3.15
CA LEU A 41 -3.82 6.11 3.65
C LEU A 41 -4.40 6.40 5.03
N GLU A 42 -5.67 6.08 5.27
CA GLU A 42 -6.36 6.35 6.54
C GLU A 42 -5.73 5.61 7.72
N ILE A 43 -5.19 4.41 7.50
CA ILE A 43 -4.62 3.59 8.57
C ILE A 43 -3.10 3.70 8.70
N LEU A 44 -2.42 4.21 7.67
CA LEU A 44 -0.97 4.38 7.68
C LEU A 44 -0.59 5.51 8.63
N ASP A 45 0.06 5.12 9.73
CA ASP A 45 0.59 5.99 10.77
C ASP A 45 2.12 5.99 10.65
N THR A 46 2.62 6.79 9.72
CA THR A 46 4.03 6.85 9.33
C THR A 46 4.47 8.29 9.15
N GLU A 47 5.69 8.59 9.55
CA GLU A 47 6.28 9.90 9.33
C GLU A 47 6.93 10.04 7.94
N PRO A 48 7.07 11.26 7.40
CA PRO A 48 7.83 11.49 6.16
C PRO A 48 9.26 10.93 6.25
N GLY A 49 9.67 10.16 5.24
CA GLY A 49 10.97 9.49 5.18
C GLY A 49 11.05 8.18 5.97
N GLU A 50 10.01 7.82 6.73
CA GLU A 50 9.94 6.53 7.40
C GLU A 50 9.91 5.39 6.38
N ARG A 51 10.69 4.34 6.62
CA ARG A 51 10.74 3.17 5.75
C ARG A 51 9.67 2.18 6.18
N VAL A 52 8.97 1.59 5.22
CA VAL A 52 7.93 0.58 5.46
C VAL A 52 8.19 -0.61 4.55
N PHE A 53 8.31 -1.80 5.12
CA PHE A 53 8.37 -3.01 4.31
C PHE A 53 7.03 -3.23 3.62
N LEU A 54 7.07 -3.54 2.33
CA LEU A 54 5.90 -3.85 1.54
C LEU A 54 6.05 -5.26 0.97
N CYS A 55 5.17 -6.17 1.36
CA CYS A 55 5.23 -7.56 0.94
C CYS A 55 3.83 -8.12 0.69
N SER A 56 3.57 -8.68 -0.48
CA SER A 56 2.30 -9.33 -0.83
C SER A 56 2.47 -10.11 -2.14
N ASN A 57 1.68 -11.16 -2.35
CA ASN A 57 1.53 -11.79 -3.67
C ASN A 57 0.43 -11.11 -4.51
N ASP A 58 -0.50 -10.41 -3.86
CA ASP A 58 -1.52 -9.60 -4.50
C ASP A 58 -0.90 -8.32 -5.10
N GLN A 59 -0.92 -8.23 -6.43
CA GLN A 59 -0.37 -7.11 -7.21
C GLN A 59 -1.18 -5.82 -7.04
N PHE A 60 -2.50 -5.92 -6.88
CA PHE A 60 -3.39 -4.78 -6.65
C PHE A 60 -3.18 -4.21 -5.25
N PHE A 61 -2.94 -5.07 -4.26
CA PHE A 61 -2.50 -4.63 -2.94
C PHE A 61 -1.18 -3.85 -3.04
N LEU A 62 -0.16 -4.41 -3.71
CA LEU A 62 1.16 -3.79 -3.79
C LEU A 62 1.12 -2.39 -4.39
N ILE A 63 0.41 -2.20 -5.50
CA ILE A 63 0.39 -0.92 -6.19
C ILE A 63 -0.43 0.15 -5.44
N SER A 64 -1.55 -0.23 -4.83
CA SER A 64 -2.35 0.66 -3.98
C SER A 64 -1.59 1.04 -2.70
N ALA A 65 -0.88 0.09 -2.09
CA ALA A 65 -0.04 0.33 -0.92
C ALA A 65 1.15 1.24 -1.23
N LEU A 66 1.79 1.03 -2.37
CA LEU A 66 2.90 1.86 -2.83
C LEU A 66 2.46 3.31 -3.01
N TRP A 67 1.30 3.54 -3.63
CA TRP A 67 0.70 4.86 -3.74
C TRP A 67 0.46 5.51 -2.37
N ALA A 68 -0.19 4.79 -1.46
CA ALA A 68 -0.50 5.28 -0.13
C ALA A 68 0.77 5.68 0.65
N LEU A 69 1.83 4.86 0.59
CA LEU A 69 3.11 5.17 1.22
C LEU A 69 3.77 6.42 0.62
N TRP A 70 3.74 6.59 -0.70
CA TRP A 70 4.28 7.80 -1.33
C TRP A 70 3.50 9.05 -0.95
N MET A 71 2.18 8.95 -0.82
CA MET A 71 1.32 10.04 -0.39
C MET A 71 1.56 10.41 1.09
N ARG A 72 1.99 9.46 1.93
CA ARG A 72 2.53 9.71 3.29
C ARG A 72 3.99 10.17 3.30
N LYS A 73 4.60 10.37 2.13
CA LYS A 73 6.04 10.69 1.97
C LYS A 73 6.95 9.63 2.59
N SER A 74 6.45 8.41 2.78
CA SER A 74 7.18 7.27 3.30
C SER A 74 7.95 6.55 2.20
N VAL A 75 8.96 5.78 2.60
CA VAL A 75 9.82 5.01 1.72
C VAL A 75 9.37 3.55 1.73
N ALA A 76 8.73 3.11 0.65
CA ALA A 76 8.42 1.69 0.47
C ALA A 76 9.72 0.87 0.27
N VAL A 77 9.86 -0.21 1.04
CA VAL A 77 10.95 -1.18 0.93
C VAL A 77 10.34 -2.51 0.46
N PRO A 78 10.38 -2.83 -0.84
CA PRO A 78 9.79 -4.05 -1.37
C PRO A 78 10.50 -5.29 -0.81
N VAL A 79 9.72 -6.27 -0.37
CA VAL A 79 10.23 -7.56 0.10
C VAL A 79 9.63 -8.66 -0.76
N ASN A 80 10.49 -9.52 -1.33
CA ASN A 80 10.03 -10.66 -2.10
C ASN A 80 9.68 -11.84 -1.16
N PRO A 81 8.40 -12.24 -1.05
CA PRO A 81 7.97 -13.34 -0.17
C PRO A 81 8.48 -14.72 -0.59
N SER A 82 8.92 -14.87 -1.85
CA SER A 82 9.45 -16.13 -2.38
C SER A 82 10.89 -16.41 -1.94
N LEU A 83 11.58 -15.43 -1.36
CA LEU A 83 12.93 -15.63 -0.84
C LEU A 83 12.90 -16.31 0.53
N PRO A 84 13.86 -17.20 0.83
CA PRO A 84 13.96 -17.80 2.16
C PRO A 84 14.17 -16.75 3.25
N LYS A 85 13.51 -16.92 4.40
CA LYS A 85 13.59 -16.04 5.57
C LYS A 85 15.02 -15.72 6.01
N GLU A 86 15.93 -16.69 5.91
CA GLU A 86 17.34 -16.54 6.29
C GLU A 86 18.07 -15.51 5.42
N ARG A 87 17.59 -15.26 4.19
CA ARG A 87 18.12 -14.21 3.30
C ARG A 87 17.44 -12.87 3.51
N VAL A 88 16.14 -12.88 3.79
CA VAL A 88 15.32 -11.66 3.85
C VAL A 88 15.51 -10.95 5.19
N TRP A 89 15.50 -11.67 6.31
CA TRP A 89 15.54 -11.04 7.63
C TRP A 89 16.80 -10.21 7.91
N PRO A 90 18.03 -10.66 7.58
CA PRO A 90 19.21 -9.83 7.80
C PRO A 90 19.14 -8.49 7.05
N LEU A 91 18.58 -8.50 5.84
CA LEU A 91 18.38 -7.29 5.04
C LEU A 91 17.32 -6.38 5.67
N MET A 92 16.18 -6.95 6.08
CA MET A 92 15.14 -6.19 6.79
C MET A 92 15.70 -5.54 8.07
N LYS A 93 16.49 -6.26 8.87
CA LYS A 93 17.14 -5.68 10.06
C LYS A 93 18.04 -4.50 9.71
N GLY A 94 18.81 -4.59 8.63
CA GLY A 94 19.68 -3.52 8.14
C GLY A 94 18.92 -2.29 7.62
N CYS A 95 17.69 -2.45 7.14
CA CYS A 95 16.87 -1.34 6.63
C CYS A 95 16.33 -0.43 7.74
N GLY A 96 16.31 -0.86 9.01
CA GLY A 96 15.86 -0.04 10.14
C GLY A 96 14.39 0.41 10.06
N SER A 97 13.55 -0.30 9.30
CA SER A 97 12.09 -0.19 9.38
C SER A 97 11.56 -1.15 10.44
N ARG A 98 10.46 -0.77 11.08
CA ARG A 98 9.76 -1.60 12.08
C ARG A 98 8.31 -1.88 11.70
N LEU A 99 7.90 -1.52 10.49
CA LEU A 99 6.54 -1.70 10.00
C LEU A 99 6.57 -2.53 8.72
N LEU A 100 5.76 -3.58 8.67
CA LEU A 100 5.48 -4.37 7.49
C LEU A 100 4.01 -4.21 7.10
N LEU A 101 3.77 -3.74 5.89
CA LEU A 101 2.47 -3.72 5.25
C LEU A 101 2.33 -4.94 4.34
N THR A 102 1.34 -5.79 4.61
CA THR A 102 1.10 -7.05 3.88
C THR A 102 -0.38 -7.35 3.71
N SER A 103 -0.72 -8.14 2.69
CA SER A 103 -2.08 -8.69 2.54
C SER A 103 -2.26 -9.94 3.42
N LYS A 104 -3.52 -10.41 3.56
CA LYS A 104 -3.90 -11.59 4.37
C LYS A 104 -3.22 -12.89 3.93
N GLU A 105 -2.74 -12.96 2.69
CA GLU A 105 -1.94 -14.09 2.21
C GLU A 105 -0.54 -13.99 2.81
N ARG A 106 -0.41 -14.61 3.99
CA ARG A 106 0.69 -14.46 4.94
C ARG A 106 2.07 -14.44 4.29
N PHE A 107 2.80 -13.37 4.56
CA PHE A 107 4.26 -13.39 4.58
C PHE A 107 4.74 -14.43 5.61
N GLN A 108 5.93 -14.98 5.42
CA GLN A 108 6.57 -15.96 6.32
C GLN A 108 6.60 -15.42 7.77
N GLU A 109 6.98 -16.26 8.75
CA GLU A 109 7.14 -15.80 10.14
C GLU A 109 7.91 -14.48 10.21
N VAL A 110 7.29 -13.47 10.80
CA VAL A 110 7.86 -12.12 10.85
C VAL A 110 8.62 -11.97 12.17
N PRO A 111 9.83 -11.38 12.18
CA PRO A 111 10.54 -11.11 13.43
C PRO A 111 9.66 -10.25 14.34
N HIS A 112 9.57 -10.62 15.62
CA HIS A 112 8.73 -9.95 16.62
C HIS A 112 9.00 -8.43 16.77
N GLU A 113 10.19 -7.97 16.38
CA GLU A 113 10.55 -6.55 16.35
C GLU A 113 9.84 -5.73 15.26
N ILE A 114 9.27 -6.40 14.25
CA ILE A 114 8.52 -5.79 13.14
C ILE A 114 7.02 -5.90 13.43
N ARG A 115 6.37 -4.75 13.53
CA ARG A 115 4.91 -4.65 13.59
C ARG A 115 4.33 -4.98 12.21
N VAL A 116 3.41 -5.92 12.16
CA VAL A 116 2.68 -6.29 10.94
C VAL A 116 1.36 -5.51 10.89
N MET A 117 1.09 -4.89 9.74
CA MET A 117 -0.17 -4.23 9.41
C MET A 117 -0.79 -4.96 8.21
N GLU A 118 -2.00 -5.49 8.42
CA GLU A 118 -2.74 -6.29 7.45
C GLU A 118 -4.09 -5.62 7.15
N PRO A 119 -4.12 -4.57 6.31
CA PRO A 119 -5.38 -3.96 5.91
C PRO A 119 -6.21 -4.96 5.12
N ASP A 120 -7.51 -4.98 5.40
CA ASP A 120 -8.45 -5.57 4.47
C ASP A 120 -8.66 -4.59 3.29
N PRO A 121 -8.28 -4.93 2.06
CA PRO A 121 -8.48 -4.04 0.91
C PRO A 121 -9.96 -3.75 0.65
N LEU A 122 -10.90 -4.54 1.21
CA LEU A 122 -12.33 -4.47 0.97
C LEU A 122 -13.19 -4.20 2.22
N GLN A 123 -12.61 -4.01 3.41
CA GLN A 123 -13.37 -3.60 4.60
C GLN A 123 -12.87 -2.26 5.19
N ASN A 124 -13.86 -1.39 5.45
CA ASN A 124 -13.80 -0.08 6.09
C ASN A 124 -13.40 1.09 5.19
N VAL A 125 -14.34 1.52 4.35
CA VAL A 125 -14.51 2.96 4.08
C VAL A 125 -15.56 3.46 5.08
N VAL A 126 -15.12 3.92 6.25
CA VAL A 126 -15.96 4.86 7.00
C VAL A 126 -15.81 6.17 6.23
N SER A 127 -16.90 6.62 5.62
CA SER A 127 -16.99 7.84 4.82
C SER A 127 -16.33 9.04 5.53
N SER A 128 -15.02 9.23 5.36
CA SER A 128 -14.35 10.47 5.69
C SER A 128 -14.73 11.50 4.61
N LYS A 129 -15.04 12.73 5.03
CA LYS A 129 -15.58 13.77 4.13
C LYS A 129 -14.56 14.27 3.08
N LYS A 130 -13.33 13.73 3.07
CA LYS A 130 -12.28 13.99 2.06
C LYS A 130 -11.31 12.79 1.96
N PRO A 131 -11.37 11.96 0.90
CA PRO A 131 -10.56 10.74 0.78
C PRO A 131 -9.06 10.96 0.48
N PHE A 132 -8.60 12.20 0.24
CA PHE A 132 -7.24 12.49 -0.25
C PHE A 132 -6.54 13.69 0.42
N ASP A 133 -6.74 13.88 1.74
CA ASP A 133 -6.01 14.91 2.51
C ASP A 133 -4.52 14.52 2.73
N PHE A 134 -3.66 14.99 1.84
CA PHE A 134 -2.20 14.73 1.84
C PHE A 134 -1.47 15.68 2.80
N LYS A 135 -1.49 15.41 4.10
CA LYS A 135 -0.66 16.12 5.10
C LYS A 135 0.81 15.71 4.98
#